data_AF-A0A1B1TQH0-F1
#
_entry.id   AF-A0A1B1TQH0-F1
#
_cell.length_a   1.000
_cell.length_b   1.000
_cell.length_c   1.000
_cell.angle_alpha   90.00
_cell.angle_beta   90.00
_cell.angle_gamma   90.00
#
_symmetry.space_group_name_H-M   'P 1'
#
loop_
_entity.id
_entity.type
_entity.pdbx_description
1 polymer ?
#
loop_
_entity_poly.entity_id
_entity_poly.type
_entity_poly.pdbx_seq_one_letter_code
_entity_poly.pdbx_strand_id
1 'polypeptide(L)'
;MAIFDQFGQWESMGTIVPSFDWQFLPLFAKTPHSTFRIKFFGMGDRTWYPPIHVRNSFFTGAEYLFDRRWVKLWPKDEPETFQLPYPPDMIAQPLPQRQIQIKLASRWRYYDLNPQGYMVEIWEKTDSEVVYPVPETQEQQPVTQLFRILRRR
;
A
#
# COMPACT_ATOMS: atom_id res chain seq x y z
N MET A 1 -10.76 -7.78 -13.06
CA MET A 1 -10.41 -7.50 -14.48
C MET A 1 -9.08 -6.78 -14.49
N ALA A 2 -8.17 -7.12 -15.40
CA ALA A 2 -6.89 -6.42 -15.52
C ALA A 2 -7.04 -5.18 -16.43
N ILE A 3 -6.40 -4.08 -16.06
CA ILE A 3 -6.32 -2.85 -16.86
C ILE A 3 -4.90 -2.74 -17.40
N PHE A 4 -4.78 -2.43 -18.69
CA PHE A 4 -3.50 -2.19 -19.35
C PHE A 4 -3.45 -0.72 -19.77
N ASP A 5 -2.40 -0.03 -19.36
CA ASP A 5 -2.13 1.33 -19.81
C ASP A 5 -0.63 1.59 -19.97
N GLN A 6 -0.29 2.82 -20.33
CA GLN A 6 1.10 3.26 -20.51
C GLN A 6 1.99 3.09 -19.26
N PHE A 7 1.39 2.88 -18.08
CA PHE A 7 2.10 2.70 -16.81
C PHE A 7 2.24 1.23 -16.40
N GLY A 8 1.63 0.29 -17.14
CA GLY A 8 1.79 -1.14 -16.94
C GLY A 8 0.49 -1.93 -16.87
N GLN A 9 0.59 -3.13 -16.31
CA GLN A 9 -0.54 -4.01 -16.04
C GLN A 9 -1.01 -3.85 -14.59
N TRP A 10 -2.32 -3.66 -14.43
CA TRP A 10 -2.97 -3.46 -13.14
C TRP A 10 -4.05 -4.51 -12.91
N GLU A 11 -4.12 -5.08 -11.71
CA GLU A 11 -5.15 -6.03 -11.32
C GLU A 11 -6.01 -5.45 -10.19
N SER A 12 -7.33 -5.57 -10.33
CA SER A 12 -8.27 -5.05 -9.34
C SER A 12 -8.15 -5.85 -8.04
N MET A 13 -7.91 -5.14 -6.94
CA MET A 13 -7.95 -5.66 -5.57
C MET A 13 -9.37 -5.67 -4.98
N GLY A 14 -10.32 -5.12 -5.74
CA GLY A 14 -11.72 -5.03 -5.36
C GLY A 14 -12.18 -3.61 -5.08
N THR A 15 -13.48 -3.53 -4.79
CA THR A 15 -14.21 -2.29 -4.58
C THR A 15 -14.81 -2.30 -3.18
N ILE A 16 -14.71 -1.17 -2.49
CA ILE A 16 -15.29 -0.99 -1.16
C ILE A 16 -16.00 0.36 -1.06
N VAL A 17 -17.03 0.40 -0.23
CA VAL A 17 -17.77 1.62 0.12
C VAL A 17 -17.10 2.21 1.36
N PRO A 18 -16.38 3.35 1.28
CA PRO A 18 -15.67 3.87 2.44
C PRO A 18 -16.64 4.22 3.58
N SER A 19 -16.30 3.89 4.81
CA SER A 19 -17.07 4.20 6.03
C SER A 19 -16.19 4.95 7.04
N PHE A 20 -16.77 5.40 8.15
CA PHE A 20 -15.97 5.98 9.24
C PHE A 20 -15.12 4.97 10.00
N ASP A 21 -15.49 3.69 9.90
CA ASP A 21 -14.73 2.58 10.46
C ASP A 21 -13.72 2.03 9.45
N TRP A 22 -12.65 1.42 9.97
CA TRP A 22 -11.68 0.76 9.12
C TRP A 22 -12.30 -0.47 8.45
N GLN A 23 -12.17 -0.55 7.14
CA GLN A 23 -12.60 -1.68 6.33
C GLN A 23 -11.42 -2.28 5.59
N PHE A 24 -11.38 -3.61 5.48
CA PHE A 24 -10.39 -4.32 4.69
C PHE A 24 -10.81 -4.36 3.22
N LEU A 25 -9.84 -4.26 2.30
CA LEU A 25 -10.06 -4.68 0.92
C LEU A 25 -10.36 -6.19 0.86
N PRO A 26 -11.26 -6.62 -0.03
CA PRO A 26 -11.69 -8.02 -0.11
C PRO A 26 -10.60 -8.96 -0.61
N LEU A 27 -9.57 -8.45 -1.31
CA LEU A 27 -8.46 -9.24 -1.82
C LEU A 27 -7.12 -8.77 -1.22
N PHE A 28 -6.20 -9.72 -1.10
CA PHE A 28 -4.82 -9.48 -0.66
C PHE A 28 -3.96 -8.98 -1.82
N ALA A 29 -2.94 -8.19 -1.49
CA ALA A 29 -1.94 -7.82 -2.48
C ALA A 29 -1.06 -9.03 -2.83
N LYS A 30 -0.73 -9.19 -4.11
CA LYS A 30 0.03 -10.32 -4.65
C LYS A 30 1.53 -10.11 -4.62
N THR A 31 2.00 -8.86 -4.62
CA THR A 31 3.43 -8.54 -4.66
C THR A 31 3.90 -7.90 -3.35
N PRO A 32 5.16 -8.14 -2.92
CA PRO A 32 5.72 -7.44 -1.76
C PRO A 32 5.91 -5.94 -2.04
N HIS A 33 6.41 -5.60 -3.23
CA HIS A 33 6.65 -4.23 -3.70
C HIS A 33 5.50 -3.69 -4.54
N SER A 34 4.33 -3.55 -3.93
CA SER A 34 3.15 -3.10 -4.67
C SER A 34 3.08 -1.61 -4.83
N THR A 35 2.90 -1.20 -6.07
CA THR A 35 2.33 0.10 -6.40
C THR A 35 0.83 -0.07 -6.55
N PHE A 36 0.07 0.81 -5.91
CA PHE A 36 -1.38 0.81 -5.98
C PHE A 36 -1.87 1.96 -6.83
N ARG A 37 -3.03 1.76 -7.42
CA ARG A 37 -3.81 2.79 -8.09
C ARG A 37 -5.19 2.82 -7.46
N ILE A 38 -5.74 4.01 -7.33
CA ILE A 38 -7.07 4.22 -6.77
C ILE A 38 -7.92 5.03 -7.73
N LYS A 39 -9.21 4.73 -7.79
CA LYS A 39 -10.20 5.57 -8.47
C LYS A 39 -11.43 5.70 -7.61
N PHE A 40 -11.90 6.94 -7.56
CA PHE A 40 -13.09 7.35 -6.86
C PHE A 40 -14.27 7.23 -7.84
N PHE A 41 -15.35 6.60 -7.41
CA PHE A 41 -16.58 6.48 -8.19
C PHE A 41 -17.77 6.85 -7.31
N GLY A 42 -18.88 7.27 -7.90
CA GLY A 42 -20.13 7.46 -7.17
C GLY A 42 -21.27 7.78 -8.12
N MET A 43 -22.49 7.37 -7.78
CA MET A 43 -23.68 7.83 -8.50
C MET A 43 -24.17 9.11 -7.82
N GLY A 44 -23.77 10.23 -8.39
CA GLY A 44 -24.20 11.53 -7.94
C GLY A 44 -23.44 12.62 -8.68
N ASP A 45 -24.18 13.64 -9.10
CA ASP A 45 -23.80 14.93 -9.64
C ASP A 45 -22.92 15.79 -8.69
N ARG A 46 -22.36 15.17 -7.65
CA ARG A 46 -21.37 15.81 -6.77
C ARG A 46 -20.02 15.85 -7.47
N THR A 47 -19.56 17.06 -7.75
CA THR A 47 -18.22 17.39 -8.25
C THR A 47 -17.11 17.21 -7.22
N TRP A 48 -17.42 16.77 -6.00
CA TRP A 48 -16.44 16.60 -4.94
C TRP A 48 -16.76 15.37 -4.09
N TYR A 49 -15.72 14.60 -3.75
CA TYR A 49 -15.82 13.46 -2.85
C TYR A 49 -15.04 13.74 -1.54
N PRO A 50 -15.29 13.01 -0.44
CA PRO A 50 -14.46 13.12 0.76
C PRO A 50 -13.11 12.36 0.60
N PRO A 51 -11.99 12.90 1.07
CA PRO A 51 -10.74 12.16 1.18
C PRO A 51 -10.86 10.98 2.13
N ILE A 52 -10.02 9.98 1.86
CA ILE A 52 -9.92 8.72 2.57
C ILE A 52 -8.54 8.58 3.20
N HIS A 53 -8.46 7.74 4.22
CA HIS A 53 -7.22 7.26 4.79
C HIS A 53 -7.02 5.81 4.40
N VAL A 54 -5.81 5.49 3.96
CA VAL A 54 -5.41 4.15 3.57
C VAL A 54 -4.17 3.74 4.35
N ARG A 55 -4.10 2.49 4.81
CA ARG A 55 -2.91 1.95 5.49
C ARG A 55 -2.73 0.47 5.21
N ASN A 56 -1.52 -0.02 5.47
CA ASN A 56 -1.26 -1.46 5.49
C ASN A 56 -1.82 -2.11 6.76
N SER A 57 -2.26 -3.35 6.60
CA SER A 57 -2.53 -4.30 7.66
C SER A 57 -1.84 -5.62 7.33
N PHE A 58 -1.30 -6.30 8.31
CA PHE A 58 -0.50 -7.50 8.13
C PHE A 58 -1.10 -8.62 8.97
N PHE A 59 -1.50 -9.72 8.34
CA PHE A 59 -2.02 -10.89 9.02
C PHE A 59 -0.90 -11.91 9.23
N THR A 60 -0.50 -12.16 10.47
CA THR A 60 0.60 -13.08 10.81
C THR A 60 0.18 -14.55 10.78
N GLY A 61 -1.11 -14.85 10.53
CA GLY A 61 -1.71 -16.17 10.73
C GLY A 61 -2.40 -16.30 12.09
N ALA A 62 -2.06 -15.46 13.07
CA ALA A 62 -2.67 -15.46 14.41
C ALA A 62 -3.30 -14.11 14.79
N GLU A 63 -2.70 -13.00 14.35
CA GLU A 63 -3.15 -11.66 14.69
C GLU A 63 -2.99 -10.68 13.52
N TYR A 64 -3.66 -9.53 13.64
CA TYR A 64 -3.51 -8.40 12.73
C TYR A 64 -2.59 -7.35 13.33
N LEU A 65 -1.50 -7.05 12.61
CA LEU A 65 -0.63 -5.92 12.87
C LEU A 65 -1.01 -4.77 11.94
N PHE A 66 -1.15 -3.57 12.49
CA PHE A 66 -1.58 -2.41 11.71
C PHE A 66 -0.44 -1.41 11.57
N ASP A 67 -0.23 -0.92 10.35
CA ASP A 67 0.71 0.17 10.13
C ASP A 67 0.20 1.44 10.86
N ARG A 68 1.14 2.13 11.51
CA ARG A 68 0.87 3.43 12.15
C ARG A 68 0.86 4.55 11.13
N ARG A 69 1.50 4.35 9.98
CA ARG A 69 1.51 5.28 8.85
C ARG A 69 0.23 5.06 8.04
N TRP A 70 -0.46 6.16 7.78
CA TRP A 70 -1.60 6.19 6.87
C TRP A 70 -1.36 7.25 5.83
N VAL A 71 -1.79 6.96 4.61
CA VAL A 71 -1.77 7.88 3.48
C VAL A 71 -3.16 8.47 3.34
N LYS A 72 -3.23 9.79 3.23
CA LYS A 72 -4.47 10.48 2.90
C LYS A 72 -4.57 10.65 1.40
N LEU A 73 -5.60 10.07 0.80
CA LEU A 73 -5.85 10.20 -0.63
C LEU A 73 -7.01 11.16 -0.84
N TRP A 74 -6.79 12.11 -1.74
CA TRP A 74 -7.78 13.09 -2.12
C TRP A 74 -8.52 12.61 -3.35
N PRO A 75 -9.82 12.89 -3.45
CA PRO A 75 -10.55 12.52 -4.64
C PRO A 75 -10.12 13.30 -5.85
N LYS A 76 -10.05 12.58 -6.96
CA LYS A 76 -9.75 13.09 -8.29
C LYS A 76 -10.55 12.30 -9.32
N ASP A 77 -10.89 12.95 -10.43
CA ASP A 77 -11.57 12.28 -11.55
C ASP A 77 -10.66 11.25 -12.22
N GLU A 78 -9.36 11.56 -12.24
CA GLU A 78 -8.32 10.67 -12.75
C GLU A 78 -7.81 9.73 -11.65
N PRO A 79 -7.45 8.47 -12.00
CA PRO A 79 -6.83 7.56 -11.06
C PRO A 79 -5.51 8.09 -10.51
N GLU A 80 -5.30 7.94 -9.21
CA GLU A 80 -4.05 8.32 -8.55
C GLU A 80 -3.25 7.07 -8.17
N THR A 81 -1.93 7.12 -8.36
CA THR A 81 -1.03 6.05 -7.92
C THR A 81 -0.38 6.39 -6.58
N PHE A 82 -0.28 5.41 -5.69
CA PHE A 82 0.37 5.56 -4.39
C PHE A 82 1.08 4.26 -4.00
N GLN A 83 1.98 4.35 -3.03
CA GLN A 83 2.75 3.21 -2.54
C GLN A 83 2.55 3.04 -1.05
N LEU A 84 2.42 1.79 -0.61
CA LEU A 84 2.44 1.43 0.80
C LEU A 84 3.58 0.43 1.01
N PRO A 85 4.74 0.88 1.51
CA PRO A 85 5.92 0.04 1.59
C PRO A 85 5.69 -1.14 2.52
N TYR A 86 6.22 -2.29 2.12
CA TYR A 86 6.29 -3.47 2.98
C TYR A 86 7.43 -3.28 3.99
N PRO A 87 7.24 -3.62 5.29
CA PRO A 87 8.33 -3.67 6.24
C PRO A 87 9.43 -4.64 5.74
N PRO A 88 10.71 -4.23 5.65
CA PRO A 88 11.75 -5.06 5.03
C PRO A 88 11.89 -6.46 5.62
N ASP A 89 11.68 -6.55 6.93
CA ASP A 89 11.69 -7.78 7.74
C ASP A 89 10.57 -8.76 7.36
N MET A 90 9.45 -8.25 6.83
CA MET A 90 8.28 -9.06 6.53
C MET A 90 8.25 -9.55 5.06
N ILE A 91 9.10 -9.02 4.16
CA ILE A 91 9.13 -9.39 2.73
C ILE A 91 9.59 -10.85 2.50
N ALA A 92 10.45 -11.37 3.38
CA ALA A 92 11.11 -12.66 3.21
C ALA A 92 10.30 -13.87 3.71
N GLN A 93 9.12 -13.64 4.30
CA GLN A 93 8.36 -14.70 4.96
C GLN A 93 7.02 -14.99 4.24
N PRO A 94 6.56 -16.26 4.18
CA PRO A 94 5.25 -16.60 3.60
C PRO A 94 4.05 -15.97 4.33
N LEU A 95 4.24 -15.68 5.62
CA LEU A 95 3.41 -14.85 6.46
C LEU A 95 4.33 -13.77 7.06
N PRO A 96 3.89 -12.52 7.20
CA PRO A 96 2.51 -12.09 7.18
C PRO A 96 1.91 -11.86 5.78
N GLN A 97 0.59 -11.97 5.65
CA GLN A 97 -0.15 -11.56 4.46
C GLN A 97 -0.53 -10.09 4.56
N ARG A 98 -0.19 -9.29 3.54
CA ARG A 98 -0.55 -7.87 3.52
C ARG A 98 -1.94 -7.65 2.95
N GLN A 99 -2.74 -6.91 3.71
CA GLN A 99 -3.99 -6.32 3.31
C GLN A 99 -3.90 -4.80 3.40
N ILE A 100 -4.90 -4.15 2.83
CA ILE A 100 -5.07 -2.71 2.89
C ILE A 100 -6.34 -2.43 3.65
N GLN A 101 -6.29 -1.45 4.54
CA GLN A 101 -7.47 -0.88 5.16
C GLN A 101 -7.76 0.51 4.63
N ILE A 102 -9.04 0.83 4.46
CA ILE A 102 -9.54 2.15 4.10
C ILE A 102 -10.49 2.66 5.19
N LYS A 103 -10.60 3.98 5.30
CA LYS A 103 -11.76 4.65 5.90
C LYS A 103 -11.90 6.08 5.40
N LEU A 104 -13.05 6.71 5.63
CA LEU A 104 -13.23 8.15 5.44
C LEU A 104 -12.41 8.97 6.43
N ALA A 105 -12.04 10.18 6.01
CA ALA A 105 -11.45 11.14 6.95
C ALA A 105 -12.46 11.58 8.03
N SER A 106 -11.98 11.75 9.26
CA SER A 106 -12.81 11.98 10.45
C SER A 106 -13.58 13.30 10.49
N ARG A 107 -13.28 14.25 9.59
CA ARG A 107 -13.98 15.55 9.54
C ARG A 107 -15.31 15.53 8.79
N TRP A 108 -15.68 14.40 8.19
CA TRP A 108 -16.88 14.25 7.35
C TRP A 108 -18.05 13.68 8.15
N ARG A 109 -19.27 13.78 7.63
CA ARG A 109 -20.52 13.47 8.34
C ARG A 109 -21.25 12.31 7.67
N TYR A 110 -22.14 11.62 8.40
CA TYR A 110 -22.88 10.45 7.87
C TYR A 110 -23.70 10.74 6.60
N TYR A 111 -24.13 11.97 6.35
CA TYR A 111 -24.79 12.30 5.08
C TYR A 111 -23.85 12.24 3.86
N ASP A 112 -22.53 12.19 4.07
CA ASP A 112 -21.53 12.00 3.02
C ASP A 112 -21.47 10.53 2.57
N LEU A 113 -22.05 9.59 3.33
CA LEU A 113 -22.12 8.15 3.08
C LEU A 113 -23.35 7.71 2.27
N ASN A 114 -23.94 8.57 1.43
CA ASN A 114 -25.17 8.27 0.69
C ASN A 114 -25.15 6.84 0.08
N PRO A 115 -26.20 6.00 0.24
CA PRO A 115 -26.31 4.65 -0.35
C PRO A 115 -26.19 4.55 -1.88
N GLN A 116 -26.48 5.62 -2.63
CA GLN A 116 -26.17 5.71 -4.07
C GLN A 116 -24.69 6.11 -4.33
N GLY A 117 -23.92 6.29 -3.27
CA GLY A 117 -22.77 7.15 -3.25
C GLY A 117 -21.44 6.45 -3.47
N TYR A 118 -20.47 6.97 -2.72
CA TYR A 118 -19.06 6.93 -3.01
C TYR A 118 -18.46 5.52 -2.83
N MET A 119 -17.80 5.05 -3.88
CA MET A 119 -17.07 3.80 -3.92
C MET A 119 -15.62 4.07 -4.33
N VAL A 120 -14.77 3.16 -3.90
CA VAL A 120 -13.36 3.18 -4.25
C VAL A 120 -13.00 1.84 -4.83
N GLU A 121 -12.43 1.85 -6.03
CA GLU A 121 -11.73 0.68 -6.57
C GLU A 121 -10.23 0.91 -6.42
N ILE A 122 -9.54 -0.13 -5.95
CA ILE A 122 -8.08 -0.14 -5.84
C ILE A 122 -7.56 -1.23 -6.77
N TRP A 123 -6.50 -0.91 -7.51
CA TRP A 123 -5.73 -1.85 -8.29
C TRP A 123 -4.30 -1.95 -7.77
N GLU A 124 -3.73 -3.13 -7.90
CA GLU A 124 -2.31 -3.39 -7.70
C GLU A 124 -1.63 -3.54 -9.05
N LYS A 125 -0.45 -2.93 -9.19
CA LYS A 125 0.40 -3.16 -10.36
C LYS A 125 0.98 -4.58 -10.31
N THR A 126 0.82 -5.35 -11.39
CA THR A 126 1.23 -6.77 -11.44
C THR A 126 2.49 -7.04 -12.24
N ASP A 127 2.89 -6.12 -13.10
CA ASP A 127 4.14 -6.18 -13.87
C ASP A 127 5.32 -5.51 -13.15
N SER A 128 5.14 -5.10 -11.89
CA SER A 128 6.19 -4.50 -11.10
C SER A 128 7.14 -5.56 -10.51
N GLU A 129 8.11 -6.00 -11.32
CA GLU A 129 9.46 -6.35 -10.82
C GLU A 129 10.32 -5.09 -10.60
N VAL A 130 9.69 -3.94 -10.30
CA VAL A 130 10.42 -2.69 -10.03
C VAL A 130 11.00 -2.76 -8.62
N VAL A 131 12.16 -3.41 -8.50
CA VAL A 131 13.11 -3.16 -7.42
C VAL A 131 13.61 -1.73 -7.64
N TYR A 132 13.11 -0.77 -6.86
CA TYR A 132 13.77 0.53 -6.78
C TYR A 132 15.20 0.28 -6.31
N PRO A 133 16.23 0.86 -6.95
CA PRO A 133 17.57 0.77 -6.44
C PRO A 133 17.56 1.33 -5.02
N VAL A 134 17.76 0.46 -4.03
CA VAL A 134 18.25 0.90 -2.73
C VAL A 134 19.53 1.66 -3.07
N PRO A 135 19.68 2.95 -2.69
CA PRO A 135 20.95 3.62 -2.89
C PRO A 135 22.00 2.72 -2.25
N GLU A 136 22.94 2.23 -3.06
CA GLU A 136 24.04 1.41 -2.61
C GLU A 136 24.64 2.15 -1.42
N THR A 137 24.38 1.62 -0.22
CA THR A 137 25.17 2.04 0.93
C THR A 137 26.53 1.51 0.57
N GLN A 138 27.40 2.42 0.12
CA GLN A 138 28.73 2.14 -0.35
C GLN A 138 29.32 1.06 0.53
N GLU A 139 29.62 -0.08 -0.07
CA GLU A 139 30.42 -1.12 0.54
C GLU A 139 31.67 -0.44 1.11
N GLN A 140 31.71 -0.28 2.43
CA GLN A 140 32.98 -0.03 3.10
C GLN A 140 33.77 -1.31 2.92
N GLN A 141 34.67 -1.27 1.94
CA GLN A 141 35.66 -2.28 1.63
C GLN A 141 36.27 -2.86 2.91
N PRO A 142 36.60 -4.17 2.94
CA PRO A 142 37.30 -4.75 4.07
C PRO A 142 38.70 -4.13 4.15
N VAL A 143 38.91 -3.22 5.10
CA VAL A 143 40.27 -2.82 5.49
C VAL A 143 40.89 -4.06 6.15
N THR A 144 41.65 -4.78 5.34
CA THR A 144 42.53 -5.85 5.77
C THR A 144 43.59 -5.22 6.68
N GLN A 145 43.34 -5.16 7.98
CA GLN A 145 44.41 -4.92 8.95
C GLN A 145 45.07 -6.26 9.26
N LEU A 146 46.15 -6.52 8.53
CA LEU A 146 47.20 -7.48 8.86
C LEU A 146 47.72 -7.20 10.28
N PHE A 147 47.22 -7.90 11.29
CA PHE A 147 47.92 -7.99 12.56
C PHE A 147 48.89 -9.17 12.50
N ARG A 148 50.14 -8.84 12.15
CA ARG A 148 51.27 -9.77 12.26
C ARG A 148 52.01 -9.49 13.58
N ILE A 149 52.11 -10.56 14.39
CA ILE A 149 53.15 -10.92 15.40
C ILE A 149 53.13 -10.03 16.68
N LEU A 150 53.07 -10.54 17.93
CA LEU A 150 54.02 -11.46 18.56
C LEU A 150 53.47 -12.21 19.79
N ARG A 151 53.71 -13.53 19.79
CA ARG A 151 53.88 -14.32 21.02
C ARG A 151 55.09 -13.78 21.79
N ARG A 152 54.94 -13.55 23.09
CA ARG A 152 56.02 -13.74 24.07
C ARG A 152 55.46 -14.42 25.32
N ARG A 153 56.21 -15.46 25.69
CA ARG A 153 56.26 -16.33 26.87
C ARG A 153 55.37 -15.99 28.05
#